data_AF-K0ZW27-F1
#
_entry.id   AF-K0ZW27-F1
#
_cell.length_a   1.000
_cell.length_b   1.000
_cell.length_c   1.000
_cell.angle_alpha   90.00
_cell.angle_beta   90.00
_cell.angle_gamma   90.00
#
_symmetry.space_group_name_H-M   'P 1'
#
loop_
_entity.id
_entity.type
_entity.pdbx_description
1 polymer ?
#
loop_
_entity_poly.entity_id
_entity_poly.type
_entity_poly.pdbx_seq_one_letter_code
_entity_poly.pdbx_strand_id
1 'polypeptide(L)'
;MRIKWFSLIRITGLLLVLLYHFFQTIFPGGFFGVDVFFTFSGFLITSLLLEEFGKARQIDLLGFFKRRFYRIVPPVVLMVLVTMPFTFLVRQDYVAGIGGQIAGVLGFMTNFYEMLTGGSYESQFIPHLFVHNWSLAVEVHYYILWGLAVW
;
A
#
# COMPACT_ATOMS: atom_id res chain seq x y z
N MET A 1 -17.13 -15.91 -4.01
CA MET A 1 -16.79 -16.05 -5.46
C MET A 1 -15.55 -15.21 -5.79
N ARG A 2 -14.46 -15.80 -6.28
CA ARG A 2 -13.30 -15.02 -6.78
C ARG A 2 -13.64 -14.43 -8.15
N ILE A 3 -14.07 -13.17 -8.20
CA ILE A 3 -14.30 -12.45 -9.45
C ILE A 3 -12.94 -12.15 -10.09
N LYS A 4 -12.59 -12.88 -11.15
CA LYS A 4 -11.27 -12.78 -11.82
C LYS A 4 -10.97 -11.37 -12.35
N TRP A 5 -12.00 -10.62 -12.74
CA TRP A 5 -11.90 -9.26 -13.29
C TRP A 5 -11.55 -8.19 -12.26
N PHE A 6 -11.68 -8.48 -10.97
CA PHE A 6 -11.47 -7.50 -9.92
C PHE A 6 -9.99 -7.10 -9.76
N SER A 7 -9.08 -8.00 -10.10
CA SER A 7 -7.66 -7.68 -10.19
C SER A 7 -7.35 -6.74 -11.36
N LEU A 8 -8.06 -6.87 -12.49
CA LEU A 8 -7.89 -5.98 -13.64
C LEU A 8 -8.27 -4.55 -13.30
N ILE A 9 -9.36 -4.32 -12.58
CA ILE A 9 -9.78 -2.97 -12.19
C ILE A 9 -8.71 -2.28 -11.31
N ARG A 10 -8.13 -3.02 -10.35
CA ARG A 10 -7.05 -2.47 -9.51
C ARG A 10 -5.78 -2.20 -10.30
N ILE A 11 -5.45 -3.05 -11.28
CA ILE A 11 -4.35 -2.81 -12.21
C ILE A 11 -4.62 -1.55 -13.04
N THR A 12 -5.83 -1.36 -13.54
CA THR A 12 -6.21 -0.13 -14.25
C THR A 12 -6.08 1.10 -13.36
N GLY A 13 -6.53 1.04 -12.10
CA GLY A 13 -6.33 2.11 -11.12
C GLY A 13 -4.85 2.45 -10.93
N LEU A 14 -4.00 1.43 -10.74
CA LEU A 14 -2.54 1.61 -10.65
C LEU A 14 -1.95 2.26 -11.91
N LEU A 15 -2.37 1.81 -13.10
CA LEU A 15 -1.90 2.38 -14.37
C LEU A 15 -2.30 3.85 -14.52
N LEU A 16 -3.51 4.24 -14.10
CA LEU A 16 -3.94 5.64 -14.11
C LEU A 16 -3.07 6.52 -13.21
N VAL A 17 -2.70 6.03 -12.02
CA VAL A 17 -1.79 6.73 -11.11
C VAL A 17 -0.39 6.87 -11.72
N LEU A 18 0.13 5.83 -12.36
CA LEU A 18 1.43 5.91 -13.04
C LEU A 18 1.39 6.93 -14.19
N LEU A 19 0.34 6.87 -15.03
CA LEU A 19 0.18 7.82 -16.14
C LEU A 19 0.08 9.27 -15.66
N TYR A 20 -0.59 9.51 -14.53
CA TYR A 20 -0.61 10.83 -13.90
C TYR A 20 0.79 11.34 -13.56
N HIS A 21 1.64 10.50 -12.96
CA HIS A 21 2.99 10.92 -12.54
C HIS A 21 3.94 11.13 -13.73
N PHE A 22 3.83 10.33 -14.79
CA PHE A 22 4.70 10.48 -15.98
C PHE A 22 4.21 11.56 -16.95
N PHE A 23 2.89 11.82 -17.02
CA PHE A 23 2.26 12.67 -18.04
C PHE A 23 1.20 13.59 -17.44
N GLN A 24 1.56 14.29 -16.36
CA GLN A 24 0.63 15.10 -15.56
C GLN A 24 -0.16 16.14 -16.37
N THR A 25 0.43 16.72 -17.42
CA THR A 25 -0.22 17.72 -18.29
C THR A 25 -1.25 17.10 -19.25
N ILE A 26 -1.08 15.83 -19.62
CA ILE A 26 -1.93 15.10 -20.57
C ILE A 26 -3.03 14.31 -19.84
N PHE A 27 -2.72 13.80 -18.64
CA PHE A 27 -3.62 12.98 -17.83
C PHE A 27 -3.85 13.56 -16.42
N PRO A 28 -4.37 14.79 -16.27
CA PRO A 28 -4.56 15.41 -14.96
C PRO A 28 -5.54 14.64 -14.06
N GLY A 29 -6.44 13.84 -14.66
CA GLY A 29 -7.41 13.00 -13.93
C GLY A 29 -6.87 11.66 -13.45
N GLY A 30 -5.62 11.28 -13.72
CA GLY A 30 -5.12 9.96 -13.31
C GLY A 30 -5.03 9.76 -11.78
N PHE A 31 -5.10 10.84 -10.99
CA PHE A 31 -5.24 10.79 -9.54
C PHE A 31 -6.50 10.01 -9.08
N PHE A 32 -7.58 10.00 -9.86
CA PHE A 32 -8.77 9.17 -9.59
C PHE A 32 -8.45 7.67 -9.47
N GLY A 33 -7.32 7.23 -10.03
CA GLY A 33 -6.85 5.86 -9.88
C GLY A 33 -6.62 5.45 -8.42
N VAL A 34 -6.26 6.40 -7.55
CA VAL A 34 -6.12 6.20 -6.10
C VAL A 34 -7.47 5.85 -5.47
N ASP A 35 -8.50 6.65 -5.75
CA ASP A 35 -9.86 6.44 -5.24
C ASP A 35 -10.43 5.09 -5.69
N VAL A 36 -10.23 4.74 -6.96
CA VAL A 36 -10.62 3.44 -7.52
C VAL A 36 -9.89 2.31 -6.82
N PHE A 37 -8.57 2.43 -6.64
CA PHE A 37 -7.77 1.39 -5.99
C PHE A 37 -8.26 1.11 -4.56
N PHE A 38 -8.48 2.15 -3.75
CA PHE A 38 -8.91 1.98 -2.36
C PHE A 38 -10.36 1.52 -2.24
N THR A 39 -11.28 2.08 -3.04
CA THR A 39 -12.70 1.69 -3.03
C THR A 39 -12.87 0.21 -3.33
N PHE A 40 -12.19 -0.27 -4.38
CA PHE A 40 -12.25 -1.68 -4.77
C PHE A 40 -11.54 -2.56 -3.73
N SER A 41 -10.41 -2.12 -3.16
CA SER A 41 -9.74 -2.88 -2.10
C SER A 41 -10.63 -3.06 -0.88
N GLY A 42 -11.32 -2.01 -0.43
CA GLY A 42 -12.31 -2.07 0.66
C GLY A 42 -13.47 -3.03 0.35
N PHE A 43 -14.09 -2.90 -0.82
CA PHE A 43 -15.16 -3.81 -1.26
C PHE A 43 -14.71 -5.29 -1.24
N LEU A 44 -13.51 -5.57 -1.73
CA LEU A 44 -12.98 -6.94 -1.79
C LEU A 44 -12.75 -7.52 -0.39
N ILE A 45 -12.27 -6.69 0.54
CA ILE A 45 -12.04 -7.11 1.93
C ILE A 45 -13.36 -7.46 2.59
N THR A 46 -14.33 -6.56 2.50
CA THR A 46 -15.66 -6.74 3.12
C THR A 46 -16.41 -7.91 2.50
N SER A 47 -16.40 -8.07 1.18
CA SER A 47 -17.05 -9.21 0.52
C SER A 47 -16.46 -10.56 0.92
N LEU A 48 -15.13 -10.64 1.13
CA LEU A 48 -14.49 -11.86 1.63
C LEU A 48 -14.92 -12.18 3.07
N LEU A 49 -14.99 -11.17 3.94
CA LEU A 49 -15.42 -11.34 5.33
C LEU A 49 -16.90 -11.75 5.41
N LEU A 50 -17.77 -11.16 4.58
CA LEU A 50 -19.18 -11.54 4.47
C LEU A 50 -19.35 -12.97 3.92
N GLU A 51 -18.54 -13.37 2.94
CA GLU A 51 -18.57 -14.75 2.41
C GLU A 51 -18.10 -15.76 3.47
N GLU A 52 -17.11 -15.42 4.27
CA GLU A 52 -16.63 -16.24 5.39
C GLU A 52 -17.71 -16.38 6.47
N PHE A 53 -18.30 -15.26 6.88
CA PHE A 53 -19.38 -15.23 7.85
C PHE A 53 -20.63 -15.99 7.36
N GLY A 54 -20.98 -15.87 6.07
CA GLY A 54 -22.10 -16.59 5.49
C GLY A 54 -21.94 -18.11 5.51
N LYS A 55 -20.69 -18.61 5.45
CA LYS A 55 -20.39 -20.05 5.47
C LYS A 55 -20.23 -20.62 6.88
N ALA A 56 -19.54 -19.89 7.75
CA ALA A 56 -19.13 -20.40 9.06
C ALA A 56 -19.88 -19.76 10.24
N ARG A 57 -20.71 -18.75 10.00
CA ARG A 57 -21.36 -17.90 11.04
C ARG A 57 -20.37 -17.25 12.03
N GLN A 58 -19.10 -17.25 11.68
CA GLN A 58 -18.01 -16.67 12.46
C GLN A 58 -16.96 -16.13 11.49
N ILE A 59 -16.18 -15.15 11.96
CA ILE A 59 -15.05 -14.58 11.23
C ILE A 59 -13.77 -15.03 11.94
N ASP A 60 -12.89 -15.77 11.25
CA ASP A 60 -11.57 -16.12 11.77
C ASP A 60 -10.60 -14.95 11.53
N LEU A 61 -10.59 -14.00 12.49
CA LEU A 61 -9.68 -12.85 12.44
C LEU A 61 -8.21 -13.25 12.38
N LEU A 62 -7.81 -14.27 13.15
CA LEU A 62 -6.41 -14.69 13.20
C LEU A 62 -5.99 -15.26 11.85
N GLY A 63 -6.83 -16.08 11.23
CA GLY A 63 -6.64 -16.56 9.86
C GLY A 63 -6.65 -15.43 8.84
N PHE A 64 -7.55 -14.45 8.97
CA PHE A 64 -7.59 -13.28 8.10
C PHE A 64 -6.27 -12.51 8.14
N PHE A 65 -5.77 -12.15 9.34
CA PHE A 65 -4.50 -11.45 9.49
C PHE A 65 -3.31 -12.28 9.02
N LYS A 66 -3.26 -13.59 9.31
CA LYS A 66 -2.21 -14.49 8.81
C LYS A 66 -2.16 -14.50 7.28
N ARG A 67 -3.30 -14.66 6.60
CA ARG A 67 -3.37 -14.66 5.12
C ARG A 67 -2.86 -13.35 4.53
N ARG A 68 -3.14 -12.21 5.17
CA ARG A 68 -2.64 -10.89 4.72
C ARG A 68 -1.16 -10.71 5.00
N PHE A 69 -0.69 -11.11 6.19
CA PHE A 69 0.71 -11.05 6.57
C PHE A 69 1.60 -11.81 5.57
N TYR A 70 1.30 -13.08 5.30
CA TYR A 70 2.07 -13.90 4.35
C TYR A 70 1.95 -13.43 2.89
N ARG A 71 0.93 -12.63 2.57
CA ARG A 71 0.78 -12.04 1.24
C ARG A 71 1.58 -10.75 1.07
N ILE A 72 1.77 -9.98 2.14
CA ILE A 72 2.31 -8.62 2.07
C ILE A 72 3.77 -8.56 2.52
N VAL A 73 4.10 -9.20 3.63
CA VAL A 73 5.44 -9.08 4.23
C VAL A 73 6.54 -9.64 3.33
N PRO A 74 6.43 -10.84 2.73
CA PRO A 74 7.52 -11.35 1.91
C PRO A 74 7.83 -10.46 0.69
N PRO A 75 6.85 -9.97 -0.08
CA PRO A 75 7.12 -8.99 -1.14
C PRO A 75 7.73 -7.68 -0.66
N VAL A 76 7.31 -7.14 0.49
CA VAL A 76 7.87 -5.90 1.04
C VAL A 76 9.32 -6.09 1.46
N VAL A 77 9.63 -7.19 2.16
CA VAL A 77 11.01 -7.51 2.56
C VAL A 77 11.88 -7.70 1.32
N LEU A 78 11.40 -8.43 0.31
CA LEU A 78 12.12 -8.60 -0.95
C LEU A 78 12.35 -7.26 -1.65
N MET A 79 11.35 -6.38 -1.70
CA MET A 79 11.48 -5.05 -2.27
C MET A 79 12.58 -4.24 -1.56
N VAL A 80 12.60 -4.22 -0.21
CA VAL A 80 13.66 -3.53 0.54
C VAL A 80 15.04 -4.12 0.20
N LEU A 81 15.18 -5.45 0.23
CA LEU A 81 16.44 -6.13 -0.04
C LEU A 81 16.96 -5.90 -1.47
N VAL A 82 16.04 -5.81 -2.45
CA VAL A 82 16.40 -5.56 -3.85
C VAL A 82 16.73 -4.08 -4.06
N THR A 83 15.93 -3.16 -3.54
CA THR A 83 16.11 -1.72 -3.77
C THR A 83 17.36 -1.17 -3.07
N MET A 84 17.71 -1.69 -1.88
CA MET A 84 18.84 -1.19 -1.09
C MET A 84 20.19 -1.22 -1.84
N PRO A 85 20.62 -2.32 -2.49
CA PRO A 85 21.83 -2.33 -3.31
C PRO A 85 21.87 -1.28 -4.43
N PHE A 86 20.73 -0.95 -5.06
CA PHE A 86 20.69 0.08 -6.10
C PHE A 86 20.90 1.49 -5.55
N THR A 87 20.76 1.70 -4.24
CA THR A 87 21.02 3.02 -3.63
C THR A 87 22.48 3.45 -3.78
N PHE A 88 23.42 2.50 -3.91
CA PHE A 88 24.83 2.80 -4.19
C PHE A 88 25.07 3.42 -5.58
N LEU A 89 24.08 3.37 -6.48
CA LEU A 89 24.16 3.88 -7.85
C LEU A 89 23.48 5.26 -8.02
N VAL A 90 22.80 5.77 -7.00
CA VAL A 90 22.06 7.04 -7.03
C VAL A 90 22.64 8.05 -6.04
N ARG A 91 22.12 9.28 -6.06
CA ARG A 91 22.57 10.35 -5.16
C ARG A 91 22.36 9.96 -3.69
N GLN A 92 23.31 10.31 -2.84
CA GLN A 92 23.26 10.01 -1.40
C GLN A 92 22.07 10.68 -0.68
N ASP A 93 21.54 11.77 -1.24
CA ASP A 93 20.37 12.48 -0.72
C ASP A 93 19.14 11.55 -0.54
N TYR A 94 18.99 10.53 -1.40
CA TYR A 94 17.88 9.56 -1.32
C TYR A 94 17.97 8.61 -0.12
N VAL A 95 19.16 8.48 0.47
CA VAL A 95 19.47 7.54 1.56
C VAL A 95 19.46 8.26 2.92
N ALA A 96 19.14 9.56 2.93
CA ALA A 96 18.96 10.31 4.18
C ALA A 96 17.88 9.64 5.05
N GLY A 97 18.24 9.33 6.31
CA GLY A 97 17.31 8.70 7.25
C GLY A 97 16.86 7.28 6.86
N ILE A 98 17.60 6.56 6.02
CA ILE A 98 17.18 5.26 5.46
C ILE A 98 16.74 4.23 6.51
N GLY A 99 17.38 4.22 7.69
CA GLY A 99 16.99 3.32 8.78
C GLY A 99 15.57 3.59 9.28
N GLY A 100 15.20 4.87 9.41
CA GLY A 100 13.85 5.29 9.77
C GLY A 100 12.84 4.97 8.66
N GLN A 101 13.21 5.18 7.40
CA GLN A 101 12.37 4.81 6.26
C GLN A 101 12.10 3.30 6.21
N ILE A 102 13.14 2.47 6.38
CA ILE A 102 13.01 1.00 6.41
C ILE A 102 12.14 0.55 7.58
N ALA A 103 12.34 1.13 8.77
CA ALA A 103 11.49 0.86 9.93
C ALA A 103 10.03 1.24 9.66
N GLY A 104 9.79 2.39 9.01
CA GLY A 104 8.47 2.82 8.56
C GLY A 104 7.85 1.83 7.57
N VAL A 105 8.60 1.35 6.58
CA VAL A 105 8.12 0.38 5.59
C VAL A 105 7.77 -0.96 6.23
N LEU A 106 8.69 -1.54 7.00
CA LEU A 106 8.51 -2.86 7.62
C LEU A 106 7.45 -2.83 8.72
N GLY A 107 7.29 -1.71 9.40
CA GLY A 107 6.25 -1.47 10.40
C GLY A 107 4.91 -1.03 9.81
N PHE A 108 4.80 -0.82 8.50
CA PHE A 108 3.63 -0.21 7.85
C PHE A 108 3.27 1.19 8.40
N MET A 109 4.28 1.94 8.85
CA MET A 109 4.18 3.28 9.45
C MET A 109 4.73 4.39 8.55
N THR A 110 4.93 4.15 7.25
CA THR A 110 5.46 5.17 6.31
C THR A 110 4.73 6.50 6.41
N ASN A 111 3.38 6.50 6.48
CA ASN A 111 2.60 7.75 6.61
C ASN A 111 2.98 8.56 7.85
N PHE A 112 3.13 7.91 9.01
CA PHE A 112 3.52 8.59 10.24
C PHE A 112 4.97 9.06 10.18
N TYR A 113 5.87 8.27 9.58
CA TYR A 113 7.25 8.67 9.38
C TYR A 113 7.36 9.94 8.51
N GLU A 114 6.65 9.99 7.38
CA GLU A 114 6.60 11.18 6.53
C GLU A 114 6.03 12.39 7.28
N MET A 115 4.91 12.22 8.00
CA MET A 115 4.32 13.30 8.81
C MET A 115 5.28 13.85 9.87
N LEU A 116 6.02 12.97 10.57
CA LEU A 116 6.95 13.37 11.64
C LEU A 116 8.22 14.03 11.11
N THR A 117 8.64 13.67 9.89
CA THR A 117 9.82 14.25 9.22
C THR A 117 9.49 15.48 8.39
N GLY A 118 8.21 15.87 8.33
CA GLY A 118 7.72 16.99 7.51
C GLY A 118 7.70 16.69 6.00
N GLY A 119 7.85 15.43 5.63
CA GLY A 119 7.76 14.95 4.25
C GLY A 119 6.31 14.76 3.81
N SER A 120 6.10 14.75 2.49
CA SER A 120 4.86 14.30 1.89
C SER A 120 5.12 13.67 0.53
N TYR A 121 4.22 12.77 0.12
CA TYR A 121 4.27 12.11 -1.19
C TYR A 121 4.34 13.09 -2.36
N GLU A 122 3.65 14.22 -2.25
CA GLU A 122 3.59 15.27 -3.28
C GLU A 122 4.78 16.25 -3.18
N SER A 123 5.54 16.22 -2.08
CA SER A 123 6.68 17.12 -1.89
C SER A 123 7.91 16.62 -2.65
N GLN A 124 8.51 17.49 -3.47
CA GLN A 124 9.80 17.21 -4.11
C GLN A 124 11.00 17.55 -3.22
N PHE A 125 10.76 18.11 -2.02
CA PHE A 125 11.80 18.66 -1.17
C PHE A 125 12.56 17.62 -0.37
N ILE A 126 11.95 16.46 -0.10
CA ILE A 126 12.58 15.37 0.67
C ILE A 126 12.45 14.08 -0.15
N PRO A 127 13.51 13.68 -0.88
CA PRO A 127 13.46 12.52 -1.76
C PRO A 127 13.60 11.22 -0.95
N HIS A 128 12.60 10.87 -0.14
CA HIS A 128 12.57 9.60 0.58
C HIS A 128 12.33 8.43 -0.39
N LEU A 129 13.29 7.50 -0.40
CA LEU A 129 13.30 6.34 -1.29
C LEU A 129 12.03 5.48 -1.20
N PHE A 130 11.47 5.34 0.00
CA PHE A 130 10.32 4.46 0.25
C PHE A 130 8.99 5.19 0.45
N VAL A 131 8.89 6.47 0.03
CA VAL A 131 7.67 7.29 0.22
C VAL A 131 6.43 6.67 -0.44
N HIS A 132 6.59 5.95 -1.56
CA HIS A 132 5.49 5.31 -2.29
C HIS A 132 4.78 4.19 -1.49
N ASN A 133 5.36 3.72 -0.38
CA ASN A 133 4.73 2.74 0.53
C ASN A 133 3.60 3.33 1.39
N TRP A 134 3.34 4.64 1.30
CA TRP A 134 2.23 5.30 2.00
C TRP A 134 0.90 4.57 1.81
N SER A 135 0.59 4.17 0.57
CA SER A 135 -0.69 3.55 0.21
C SER A 135 -0.83 2.15 0.80
N LEU A 136 0.27 1.37 0.81
CA LEU A 136 0.31 0.06 1.43
C LEU A 136 0.15 0.14 2.95
N ALA A 137 0.79 1.12 3.58
CA ALA A 137 0.62 1.38 5.01
C ALA A 137 -0.85 1.71 5.35
N VAL A 138 -1.52 2.54 4.53
CA VAL A 138 -2.97 2.80 4.67
C VAL A 138 -3.79 1.51 4.50
N GLU A 139 -3.49 0.68 3.50
CA GLU A 139 -4.17 -0.59 3.27
C GLU A 139 -4.04 -1.53 4.49
N VAL A 140 -2.86 -1.59 5.11
CA VAL A 140 -2.62 -2.40 6.31
C VAL A 140 -3.37 -1.87 7.53
N HIS A 141 -3.38 -0.56 7.75
CA HIS A 141 -4.20 0.05 8.80
C HIS A 141 -5.68 -0.25 8.59
N TYR A 142 -6.16 -0.20 7.35
CA TYR A 142 -7.54 -0.56 7.03
C TYR A 142 -7.83 -2.04 7.34
N TYR A 143 -6.93 -2.97 7.04
CA TYR A 143 -7.11 -4.37 7.42
C TYR A 143 -7.31 -4.55 8.93
N ILE A 144 -6.49 -3.86 9.74
CA ILE A 144 -6.54 -3.94 11.20
C ILE A 144 -7.85 -3.33 11.72
N LEU A 145 -8.12 -2.08 11.35
CA LEU A 145 -9.29 -1.34 11.83
C LEU A 145 -10.59 -2.00 11.39
N TRP A 146 -10.71 -2.39 10.12
CA TRP A 146 -11.91 -3.02 9.61
C TRP A 146 -12.10 -4.43 10.17
N GLY A 147 -11.03 -5.23 10.26
CA GLY A 147 -11.08 -6.55 10.88
C GLY A 147 -11.60 -6.49 12.31
N LEU A 148 -11.10 -5.55 13.12
CA LEU A 148 -11.57 -5.34 14.49
C LEU A 148 -13.01 -4.80 14.55
N ALA A 149 -13.42 -3.97 13.60
CA ALA A 149 -14.77 -3.39 13.58
C ALA A 149 -15.87 -4.41 13.24
N VAL A 150 -15.55 -5.45 12.45
CA VAL A 150 -16.54 -6.45 12.02
C VAL A 150 -16.54 -7.74 12.85
N TRP A 151 -15.60 -7.90 13.78
CA TRP A 151 -15.51 -9.04 14.69
C TRP A 151 -16.36 -8.81 15.92
#